data_AF-A0A3C0TVS9-F1
#
_entry.id   AF-A0A3C0TVS9-F1
#
_cell.length_a   1.000
_cell.length_b   1.000
_cell.length_c   1.000
_cell.angle_alpha   90.00
_cell.angle_beta   90.00
_cell.angle_gamma   90.00
#
_symmetry.space_group_name_H-M   'P 1'
#
loop_
_entity.id
_entity.type
_entity.pdbx_description
1 polymer ?
#
loop_
_entity_poly.entity_id
_entity_poly.type
_entity_poly.pdbx_seq_one_letter_code
_entity_poly.pdbx_strand_id
1 'polypeptide(L)'
;GLDLDAPFLWITIWVMIGRIGLGMIMPSITTASMGGLPLNMISQASGMNNFIRQLGGAFGVNLTSILLAQRTSFLLDPITATQTSGNSATREVLDGLSAMLDGAGLNELTQQSVALFYLGRMIYSQAYMLAFRDGFTILTWVFVLAIIPALLIRRRPPPAPVPTR
;
A
#
# COMPACT_ATOMS: atom_id res chain seq x y z
N GLY A 1 9.13 -17.75 -20.93
CA GLY A 1 8.14 -18.55 -20.18
C GLY A 1 8.42 -18.52 -18.69
N LEU A 2 9.62 -18.92 -18.26
CA LEU A 2 9.96 -19.21 -16.85
C LEU A 2 10.41 -18.01 -15.98
N ASP A 3 10.71 -16.84 -16.55
CA ASP A 3 11.26 -15.71 -15.76
C ASP A 3 10.20 -14.80 -15.11
N LEU A 4 8.93 -14.88 -15.54
CA LEU A 4 7.84 -14.09 -14.96
C LEU A 4 7.25 -14.74 -13.70
N ASP A 5 7.45 -16.04 -13.52
CA ASP A 5 6.92 -16.79 -12.37
C ASP A 5 7.71 -16.52 -11.09
N ALA A 6 9.04 -16.33 -11.19
CA ALA A 6 9.89 -16.12 -10.01
C ALA A 6 9.55 -14.82 -9.25
N PRO A 7 9.37 -13.65 -9.90
CA PRO A 7 8.90 -12.44 -9.23
C PRO A 7 7.48 -12.59 -8.65
N PHE A 8 6.58 -13.27 -9.38
CA PHE A 8 5.21 -13.49 -8.95
C PHE A 8 5.12 -14.39 -7.71
N LEU A 9 5.86 -15.50 -7.70
CA LEU A 9 5.92 -16.41 -6.56
C LEU A 9 6.49 -15.73 -5.33
N TRP A 10 7.53 -14.92 -5.50
CA TRP A 10 8.14 -14.18 -4.39
C TRP A 10 7.14 -13.23 -3.74
N ILE A 11 6.42 -12.43 -4.54
CA ILE A 11 5.38 -11.52 -4.03
C ILE A 11 4.28 -12.31 -3.33
N THR A 12 3.83 -13.42 -3.93
CA THR A 12 2.77 -14.27 -3.37
C THR A 12 3.18 -14.83 -2.01
N ILE A 13 4.41 -15.32 -1.85
CA ILE A 13 4.94 -15.83 -0.57
C ILE A 13 4.91 -14.74 0.50
N TRP A 14 5.41 -13.54 0.20
CA TRP A 14 5.41 -12.44 1.16
C TRP A 14 4.00 -12.01 1.57
N VAL A 15 3.07 -11.96 0.60
CA VAL A 15 1.66 -11.68 0.89
C VAL A 15 1.05 -12.76 1.79
N MET A 16 1.33 -14.04 1.53
CA MET A 16 0.84 -15.15 2.35
C MET A 16 1.37 -15.07 3.78
N ILE A 17 2.66 -14.81 3.98
CA ILE A 17 3.26 -14.62 5.31
C ILE A 17 2.52 -13.50 6.05
N GLY A 18 2.28 -12.36 5.38
CA GLY A 18 1.53 -11.24 5.96
C GLY A 18 0.09 -11.61 6.34
N ARG A 19 -0.61 -12.40 5.50
CA ARG A 19 -1.97 -12.88 5.79
C ARG A 19 -2.02 -13.84 6.98
N ILE A 20 -1.04 -14.73 7.10
CA ILE A 20 -0.91 -15.65 8.24
C ILE A 20 -0.70 -14.86 9.53
N GLY A 21 0.20 -13.88 9.52
CA GLY A 21 0.42 -12.99 10.66
C GLY A 21 -0.87 -12.28 11.11
N LEU A 22 -1.65 -11.75 10.17
CA LEU A 22 -2.97 -11.16 10.46
C LEU A 22 -3.96 -12.17 11.06
N GLY A 23 -3.95 -13.41 10.58
CA GLY A 23 -4.78 -14.50 11.11
C GLY A 23 -4.47 -14.82 12.57
N MET A 24 -3.20 -14.73 12.98
CA MET A 24 -2.78 -14.98 14.38
C MET A 24 -3.12 -13.82 15.32
N ILE A 25 -3.15 -12.58 14.81
CA ILE A 25 -3.44 -11.39 15.61
C ILE A 25 -4.92 -11.35 16.02
N MET A 26 -5.84 -11.75 15.14
CA MET A 26 -7.28 -11.59 15.37
C MET A 26 -7.83 -12.32 16.62
N PRO A 27 -7.51 -13.62 16.86
CA PRO A 27 -7.92 -14.30 18.09
C PRO A 27 -7.34 -13.64 19.34
N SER A 28 -6.06 -13.29 19.28
CA SER A 28 -5.32 -12.68 20.40
C SER A 28 -5.94 -11.35 20.85
N ILE A 29 -6.27 -10.46 19.89
CA ILE A 29 -6.95 -9.18 20.17
C ILE A 29 -8.36 -9.42 20.72
N THR A 30 -9.10 -10.36 20.13
CA THR A 30 -10.49 -10.64 20.55
C THR A 30 -10.53 -11.18 21.98
N THR A 31 -9.65 -12.12 22.35
CA THR A 31 -9.54 -12.61 23.71
C THR A 31 -9.05 -11.52 24.68
N ALA A 32 -8.07 -10.69 24.29
CA ALA A 32 -7.56 -9.62 25.14
C ALA A 32 -8.61 -8.53 25.43
N SER A 33 -9.44 -8.19 24.44
CA SER A 33 -10.50 -7.17 24.57
C SER A 33 -11.70 -7.65 25.40
N MET A 34 -12.03 -8.95 25.35
CA MET A 34 -13.22 -9.50 26.01
C MET A 34 -12.95 -10.21 27.33
N GLY A 35 -11.73 -10.72 27.55
CA GLY A 35 -11.42 -11.66 28.63
C GLY A 35 -11.59 -11.13 30.07
N GLY A 36 -11.83 -9.82 30.24
CA GLY A 36 -12.02 -9.19 31.54
C GLY A 36 -13.39 -8.52 31.73
N LEU A 37 -14.34 -8.75 30.83
CA LEU A 37 -15.67 -8.16 30.87
C LEU A 37 -16.71 -9.14 31.45
N PRO A 38 -17.73 -8.63 32.17
CA PRO A 38 -18.85 -9.47 32.60
C PRO A 38 -19.66 -9.94 31.39
N LEU A 39 -20.25 -11.15 31.48
CA LEU A 39 -20.96 -11.83 30.38
C LEU A 39 -22.02 -10.96 29.69
N ASN A 40 -22.71 -10.10 30.44
CA ASN A 40 -23.73 -9.19 29.93
C ASN A 40 -23.18 -8.07 29.01
N MET A 41 -21.88 -7.78 29.06
CA MET A 41 -21.24 -6.72 28.25
C MET A 41 -20.49 -7.25 27.01
N ILE A 42 -20.33 -8.57 26.88
CA ILE A 42 -19.57 -9.18 25.78
C ILE A 42 -20.16 -8.83 24.41
N SER A 43 -21.49 -8.83 24.27
CA SER A 43 -22.17 -8.47 23.02
C SER A 43 -21.88 -7.03 22.60
N GLN A 44 -21.99 -6.09 23.54
CA GLN A 44 -21.71 -4.67 23.30
C GLN A 44 -20.22 -4.43 22.96
N ALA A 45 -19.31 -5.10 23.68
CA ALA A 45 -17.88 -5.00 23.43
C ALA A 45 -17.48 -5.59 22.05
N SER A 46 -18.09 -6.70 21.64
CA SER A 46 -17.90 -7.27 20.30
C SER A 46 -18.35 -6.32 19.19
N GLY A 47 -19.52 -5.69 19.36
CA GLY A 47 -20.01 -4.67 18.43
C GLY A 47 -19.06 -3.48 18.31
N MET A 48 -18.58 -2.96 19.45
CA MET A 48 -17.63 -1.85 19.48
C MET A 48 -16.28 -2.23 18.82
N ASN A 49 -15.74 -3.41 19.12
CA ASN A 49 -14.49 -3.89 18.51
C ASN A 49 -14.61 -3.99 16.98
N ASN A 50 -15.72 -4.52 16.48
CA ASN A 50 -15.97 -4.58 15.04
C ASN A 50 -16.15 -3.19 14.42
N PHE A 51 -16.82 -2.28 15.09
CA PHE A 51 -16.99 -0.89 14.63
C PHE A 51 -15.64 -0.19 14.52
N ILE A 52 -14.82 -0.19 15.57
CA ILE A 52 -13.49 0.44 15.57
C ILE A 52 -12.60 -0.16 14.47
N ARG A 53 -12.65 -1.48 14.28
CA ARG A 53 -11.87 -2.16 13.22
C ARG A 53 -12.29 -1.73 11.82
N GLN A 54 -13.58 -1.71 11.52
CA GLN A 54 -14.08 -1.29 10.21
C GLN A 54 -13.80 0.19 9.96
N LEU A 55 -14.00 1.03 10.98
CA LEU A 55 -13.68 2.44 10.94
C LEU A 55 -12.20 2.65 10.64
N GLY A 56 -11.31 2.03 11.42
CA GLY A 56 -9.86 2.10 11.21
C GLY A 56 -9.43 1.58 9.84
N GLY A 57 -10.07 0.50 9.34
CA GLY A 57 -9.83 -0.02 8.00
C GLY A 57 -10.20 0.99 6.90
N ALA A 58 -11.38 1.58 6.98
CA ALA A 58 -11.83 2.58 6.00
C ALA A 58 -10.96 3.84 6.03
N PHE A 59 -10.66 4.37 7.22
CA PHE A 59 -9.77 5.52 7.38
C PHE A 59 -8.36 5.23 6.89
N GLY A 60 -7.79 4.07 7.23
CA GLY A 60 -6.44 3.68 6.81
C GLY A 60 -6.31 3.57 5.29
N VAL A 61 -7.29 2.97 4.62
CA VAL A 61 -7.32 2.87 3.15
C VAL A 61 -7.45 4.25 2.51
N ASN A 62 -8.36 5.09 3.00
CA ASN A 62 -8.56 6.43 2.44
C ASN A 62 -7.31 7.31 2.63
N LEU A 63 -6.73 7.32 3.83
CA LEU A 63 -5.52 8.09 4.12
C LEU A 63 -4.34 7.61 3.25
N THR A 64 -4.16 6.30 3.11
CA THR A 64 -3.11 5.74 2.25
C THR A 64 -3.30 6.13 0.79
N SER A 65 -4.56 6.14 0.31
CA SER A 65 -4.89 6.60 -1.06
C SER A 65 -4.53 8.07 -1.27
N ILE A 66 -4.89 8.94 -0.33
CA ILE A 66 -4.55 10.37 -0.38
C ILE A 66 -3.04 10.56 -0.34
N LEU A 67 -2.34 9.88 0.57
CA LEU A 67 -0.88 9.95 0.68
C LEU A 67 -0.20 9.52 -0.61
N LEU A 68 -0.65 8.41 -1.22
CA LEU A 68 -0.11 7.92 -2.48
C LEU A 68 -0.31 8.93 -3.61
N ALA A 69 -1.51 9.51 -3.73
CA ALA A 69 -1.80 10.53 -4.74
C ALA A 69 -0.92 11.77 -4.56
N GLN A 70 -0.83 12.29 -3.33
CA GLN A 70 0.01 13.47 -3.02
C GLN A 70 1.49 13.21 -3.28
N ARG A 71 2.01 12.05 -2.88
CA ARG A 71 3.41 11.68 -3.11
C ARG A 71 3.71 11.48 -4.59
N THR A 72 2.78 10.90 -5.34
CA THR A 72 2.92 10.76 -6.80
C THR A 72 3.04 12.13 -7.46
N SER A 73 2.14 13.06 -7.13
CA SER A 73 2.19 14.43 -7.65
C SER A 73 3.50 15.14 -7.28
N PHE A 74 3.96 15.01 -6.04
CA PHE A 74 5.23 15.60 -5.59
C PHE A 74 6.45 15.06 -6.35
N LEU A 75 6.44 13.78 -6.73
CA LEU A 75 7.55 13.15 -7.45
C LEU A 75 7.50 13.38 -8.96
N LEU A 76 6.35 13.77 -9.51
CA LEU A 76 6.22 14.13 -10.93
C LEU A 76 7.05 15.37 -11.27
N ASP A 77 7.06 16.38 -10.42
CA ASP A 77 7.75 17.67 -10.66
C ASP A 77 9.26 17.49 -10.92
N PRO A 78 10.04 16.85 -10.02
CA PRO A 78 11.47 16.67 -10.25
C PRO A 78 11.76 15.72 -11.41
N ILE A 79 10.96 14.67 -11.62
CA ILE A 79 11.17 13.74 -12.74
C ILE A 79 10.95 14.47 -14.06
N THR A 80 9.86 15.23 -14.19
CA THR A 80 9.57 16.02 -15.40
C THR A 80 10.64 17.07 -15.65
N ALA A 81 11.17 17.72 -14.61
CA ALA A 81 12.26 18.69 -14.75
C ALA A 81 13.55 18.09 -15.36
N THR A 82 13.78 16.78 -15.23
CA THR A 82 14.92 16.10 -15.89
C THR A 82 14.69 15.83 -17.37
N GLN A 83 13.45 15.92 -17.85
CA GLN A 83 13.07 15.64 -19.23
C GLN A 83 13.21 16.92 -20.05
N THR A 84 14.46 17.28 -20.31
CA THR A 84 14.80 18.42 -21.15
C THR A 84 15.05 17.98 -22.58
N SER A 85 14.99 18.93 -23.52
CA SER A 85 15.38 18.67 -24.90
C SER A 85 16.83 18.21 -25.02
N GLY A 86 17.69 18.38 -24.00
CA GLY A 86 19.08 17.91 -23.97
C GLY A 86 19.28 16.50 -23.40
N ASN A 87 18.23 15.88 -22.83
CA ASN A 87 18.33 14.54 -22.23
C ASN A 87 18.30 13.47 -23.32
N SER A 88 19.41 12.72 -23.47
CA SER A 88 19.56 11.69 -24.50
C SER A 88 18.57 10.53 -24.34
N ALA A 89 18.24 10.13 -23.10
CA ALA A 89 17.27 9.07 -22.85
C ALA A 89 15.85 9.51 -23.22
N THR A 90 15.50 10.77 -22.95
CA THR A 90 14.22 11.35 -23.37
C THR A 90 14.11 11.39 -24.89
N ARG A 91 15.17 11.81 -25.59
CA ARG A 91 15.23 11.81 -27.05
C ARG A 91 15.08 10.41 -27.63
N GLU A 92 15.81 9.43 -27.11
CA GLU A 92 15.75 8.05 -27.58
C GLU A 92 14.31 7.48 -27.51
N VAL A 93 13.59 7.76 -26.42
CA VAL A 93 12.18 7.37 -26.27
C VAL A 93 11.29 8.07 -27.30
N LEU A 94 11.47 9.39 -27.49
CA LEU A 94 10.67 10.16 -28.44
C LEU A 94 10.95 9.77 -29.89
N ASP A 95 12.21 9.53 -30.25
CA ASP A 95 12.64 9.12 -31.58
C ASP A 95 12.14 7.71 -31.90
N GLY A 96 12.26 6.77 -30.95
CA GLY A 96 11.72 5.42 -31.10
C GLY A 96 10.21 5.40 -31.27
N LEU A 97 9.48 6.21 -30.49
CA LEU A 97 8.03 6.37 -30.64
C LEU A 97 7.66 7.00 -31.98
N SER A 98 8.39 8.05 -32.40
CA SER A 98 8.13 8.72 -33.68
C SER A 98 8.34 7.75 -34.85
N ALA A 99 9.40 6.95 -34.84
CA ALA A 99 9.65 5.93 -35.86
C ALA A 99 8.55 4.85 -35.91
N MET A 100 8.03 4.42 -34.75
CA MET A 100 6.91 3.49 -34.69
C MET A 100 5.59 4.10 -35.23
N LEU A 101 5.34 5.37 -34.92
CA LEU A 101 4.12 6.07 -35.33
C LEU A 101 4.15 6.46 -36.82
N ASP A 102 5.34 6.70 -37.36
CA ASP A 102 5.57 6.90 -38.80
C ASP A 102 5.25 5.63 -39.60
N GLY A 103 5.72 4.48 -39.12
CA GLY A 103 5.34 3.17 -39.68
C GLY A 103 3.84 2.87 -39.63
N ALA A 104 3.07 3.57 -38.77
CA ALA A 104 1.62 3.47 -38.67
C ALA A 104 0.86 4.50 -39.54
N GLY A 105 1.58 5.36 -40.30
CA GLY A 105 1.00 6.33 -41.24
C GLY A 105 0.40 7.57 -40.57
N LEU A 106 0.80 7.91 -39.35
CA LEU A 106 0.33 9.09 -38.63
C LEU A 106 1.02 10.37 -39.13
N ASN A 107 0.29 11.49 -39.14
CA ASN A 107 0.84 12.81 -39.48
C ASN A 107 1.86 13.30 -38.42
N GLU A 108 2.93 13.96 -38.82
CA GLU A 108 4.07 14.42 -37.99
C GLU A 108 3.64 15.24 -36.74
N LEU A 109 2.65 16.12 -36.90
CA LEU A 109 2.05 16.89 -35.80
C LEU A 109 1.32 16.00 -34.76
N THR A 110 0.70 14.92 -35.22
CA THR A 110 0.05 13.92 -34.36
C THR A 110 1.07 13.00 -33.72
N GLN A 111 2.14 12.64 -34.43
CA GLN A 111 3.23 11.80 -33.91
C GLN A 111 3.86 12.42 -32.67
N GLN A 112 4.23 13.70 -32.73
CA GLN A 112 4.87 14.39 -31.61
C GLN A 112 3.95 14.48 -30.38
N SER A 113 2.67 14.80 -30.59
CA SER A 113 1.68 14.88 -29.50
C SER A 113 1.48 13.52 -28.81
N VAL A 114 1.42 12.44 -29.60
CA VAL A 114 1.26 11.08 -29.08
C VAL A 114 2.54 10.63 -28.35
N ALA A 115 3.72 10.90 -28.90
CA ALA A 115 4.99 10.55 -28.26
C ALA A 115 5.16 11.24 -26.90
N LEU A 116 4.82 12.52 -26.80
CA LEU A 116 4.83 13.27 -25.54
C LEU A 116 3.80 12.73 -24.53
N PHE A 117 2.62 12.33 -24.98
CA PHE A 117 1.61 11.69 -24.11
C PHE A 117 2.12 10.37 -23.53
N TYR A 118 2.75 9.52 -24.33
CA TYR A 118 3.34 8.26 -23.86
C TYR A 118 4.50 8.49 -22.89
N LEU A 119 5.38 9.46 -23.19
CA LEU A 119 6.44 9.87 -22.28
C LEU A 119 5.87 10.32 -20.93
N GLY A 120 4.83 11.15 -20.94
CA GLY A 120 4.11 11.57 -19.73
C GLY A 120 3.56 10.40 -18.92
N ARG A 121 2.97 9.39 -19.59
CA ARG A 121 2.47 8.17 -18.93
C ARG A 121 3.60 7.33 -18.32
N MET A 122 4.74 7.25 -18.99
CA MET A 122 5.92 6.55 -18.46
C MET A 122 6.46 7.26 -17.21
N ILE A 123 6.61 8.58 -17.25
CA ILE A 123 7.01 9.41 -16.11
C ILE A 123 6.04 9.24 -14.95
N TYR A 124 4.73 9.28 -15.22
CA TYR A 124 3.70 9.04 -14.22
C TYR A 124 3.82 7.65 -13.58
N SER A 125 4.02 6.61 -14.38
CA SER A 125 4.21 5.26 -13.86
C SER A 125 5.44 5.15 -12.95
N GLN A 126 6.53 5.85 -13.30
CA GLN A 126 7.75 5.88 -12.47
C GLN A 126 7.50 6.62 -11.15
N ALA A 127 6.89 7.81 -11.21
CA ALA A 127 6.53 8.59 -10.02
C ALA A 127 5.59 7.81 -9.09
N TYR A 128 4.60 7.13 -9.66
CA TYR A 128 3.64 6.30 -8.91
C TYR A 128 4.33 5.13 -8.21
N MET A 129 5.24 4.42 -8.89
CA MET A 129 6.00 3.32 -8.30
C MET A 129 6.87 3.80 -7.13
N LEU A 130 7.54 4.95 -7.28
CA LEU A 130 8.36 5.54 -6.25
C LEU A 130 7.52 6.01 -5.05
N ALA A 131 6.38 6.65 -5.31
CA ALA A 131 5.42 7.05 -4.29
C ALA A 131 4.85 5.84 -3.52
N PHE A 132 4.60 4.73 -4.22
CA PHE A 132 4.12 3.49 -3.62
C PHE A 132 5.15 2.86 -2.69
N ARG A 133 6.43 2.84 -3.08
CA ARG A 133 7.55 2.42 -2.22
C ARG A 133 7.65 3.28 -0.96
N ASP A 134 7.57 4.59 -1.12
CA ASP A 134 7.63 5.53 0.01
C ASP A 134 6.40 5.38 0.92
N GLY A 135 5.22 5.15 0.35
CA GLY A 135 3.99 4.83 1.07
C GLY A 135 4.11 3.56 1.92
N PHE A 136 4.70 2.49 1.38
CA PHE A 136 4.98 1.27 2.13
C PHE A 136 5.94 1.51 3.30
N THR A 137 6.94 2.37 3.12
CA THR A 137 7.88 2.73 4.18
C THR A 137 7.18 3.49 5.30
N ILE A 138 6.29 4.43 4.97
CA ILE A 138 5.46 5.14 5.96
C ILE A 138 4.56 4.17 6.72
N LEU A 139 3.85 3.27 6.02
CA LEU A 139 3.01 2.25 6.65
C LEU A 139 3.81 1.33 7.59
N THR A 140 5.04 0.99 7.22
CA THR A 140 5.94 0.20 8.07
C THR A 140 6.19 0.90 9.41
N TRP A 141 6.53 2.19 9.40
CA TRP A 141 6.72 2.96 10.62
C TRP A 141 5.43 3.11 11.44
N VAL A 142 4.28 3.29 10.79
CA VAL A 142 2.98 3.29 11.48
C VAL A 142 2.72 1.98 12.22
N PHE A 143 2.99 0.83 11.58
CA PHE A 143 2.84 -0.47 12.23
C PHE A 143 3.86 -0.70 13.35
N VAL A 144 5.12 -0.27 13.17
CA VAL A 144 6.14 -0.33 14.22
C VAL A 144 5.71 0.49 15.44
N LEU A 145 5.19 1.70 15.24
CA LEU A 145 4.67 2.53 16.33
C LEU A 145 3.43 1.90 17.00
N ALA A 146 2.59 1.18 16.25
CA ALA A 146 1.44 0.47 16.78
C ALA A 146 1.82 -0.71 17.72
N ILE A 147 3.05 -1.22 17.65
CA ILE A 147 3.55 -2.24 18.60
C ILE A 147 3.64 -1.67 20.02
N ILE A 148 3.98 -0.38 20.18
CA ILE A 148 4.15 0.26 21.50
C ILE A 148 2.88 0.13 22.37
N PRO A 149 1.69 0.60 21.94
CA PRO A 149 0.47 0.43 22.74
C PRO A 149 0.07 -1.05 22.88
N ALA A 150 0.37 -1.90 21.88
CA ALA A 150 0.09 -3.33 21.98
C ALA A 150 0.91 -4.00 23.11
N LEU A 151 2.17 -3.60 23.32
CA LEU A 151 3.01 -4.08 24.41
C LEU A 151 2.60 -3.52 25.78
N LEU A 152 2.02 -2.32 25.83
CA LEU A 152 1.55 -1.70 27.08
C LEU A 152 0.29 -2.35 27.66
N ILE A 153 -0.46 -3.13 26.88
CA ILE A 153 -1.61 -3.90 27.37
C ILE A 153 -1.09 -5.09 28.21
N ARG A 154 -0.85 -4.82 29.50
CA ARG A 154 -0.39 -5.80 30.49
C ARG A 154 -1.43 -6.92 30.65
N ARG A 155 -0.98 -8.17 30.47
CA ARG A 155 -1.82 -9.38 30.63
C ARG A 155 -2.50 -9.38 32.01
N ARG A 156 -3.84 -9.43 32.06
CA ARG A 156 -4.58 -9.63 33.32
C ARG A 156 -4.30 -11.05 33.86
N PRO A 157 -4.14 -11.24 35.19
CA PRO A 157 -4.04 -12.56 35.78
C PRO A 157 -5.29 -13.41 35.49
N PRO A 158 -5.16 -14.75 35.37
CA PRO A 158 -6.31 -15.63 35.20
C PRO A 158 -7.32 -15.42 36.35
N PRO A 159 -8.64 -15.51 36.08
CA PRO A 159 -9.65 -15.47 37.13
C PRO A 159 -9.43 -16.63 38.12
N ALA A 160 -9.58 -16.35 39.42
CA ALA A 160 -9.40 -17.34 40.47
C ALA A 160 -10.38 -18.54 40.30
N PRO A 161 -9.97 -19.77 40.66
CA PRO A 161 -10.83 -20.94 40.55
C PRO A 161 -12.15 -20.72 41.29
N VAL A 162 -13.27 -20.99 40.63
CA VAL A 162 -14.60 -20.96 41.27
C VAL A 162 -14.66 -22.12 42.26
N PRO A 163 -14.96 -21.90 43.56
CA PRO A 163 -15.04 -22.99 44.52
C PRO A 163 -16.21 -23.90 44.14
N THR A 164 -15.89 -25.16 43.84
CA THR A 164 -16.86 -26.25 43.69
C THR A 164 -17.52 -26.48 45.04
N ARG A 165 -18.82 -26.22 45.14
CA ARG A 165 -19.66 -26.68 46.26
C ARG A 165 -19.94 -28.17 46.12
#